data_AF-X0UL42-F1
#
_entry.id   AF-X0UL42-F1
#
_cell.length_a   1.000
_cell.length_b   1.000
_cell.length_c   1.000
_cell.angle_alpha   90.00
_cell.angle_beta   90.00
_cell.angle_gamma   90.00
#
_symmetry.space_group_name_H-M   'P 1'
#
loop_
_entity.id
_entity.type
_entity.pdbx_description
1 polymer ?
#
loop_
_entity_poly.entity_id
_entity_poly.type
_entity_poly.pdbx_seq_one_letter_code
_entity_poly.pdbx_strand_id
1 'polypeptide(L)'
;FNLYNNQNVTYGDGNFAKAVKTVWERSKSDYVFSLEDDWEFLREIDLDKCIDRMEKEDFDYMRFPKINAPHLNCLPKVALQPSLWRGSVVRRLAKYMKTDKDPEKQLRTGQGNEELDKILFEVQAKGLMDYSSACCVEDIGREWRNEHGLEKWNKNKVNKKVTWIKK
;
A
#
# COMPACT_ATOMS: atom_id res chain seq x y z
N PHE A 1 45.15 -6.49 -18.82
CA PHE A 1 44.60 -7.25 -17.69
C PHE A 1 43.10 -7.08 -17.67
N ASN A 2 42.37 -8.10 -18.12
CA ASN A 2 40.91 -8.20 -18.02
C ASN A 2 40.55 -8.59 -16.59
N LEU A 3 39.65 -7.85 -15.95
CA LEU A 3 38.89 -8.34 -14.80
C LEU A 3 37.42 -7.92 -14.92
N TYR A 4 36.71 -8.58 -15.83
CA TYR A 4 35.31 -8.91 -15.64
C TYR A 4 35.24 -10.01 -14.59
N ASN A 5 34.93 -9.66 -13.34
CA ASN A 5 34.43 -10.63 -12.38
C ASN A 5 32.91 -10.48 -12.30
N ASN A 6 32.24 -11.26 -13.15
CA ASN A 6 30.85 -11.67 -12.97
C ASN A 6 30.75 -12.46 -11.66
N GLN A 7 30.53 -11.75 -10.55
CA GLN A 7 29.79 -12.38 -9.45
C GLN A 7 28.32 -12.30 -9.83
N ASN A 8 27.74 -13.45 -10.17
CA ASN A 8 26.30 -13.65 -10.16
C ASN A 8 25.80 -13.48 -8.73
N VAL A 9 25.66 -12.23 -8.29
CA VAL A 9 24.81 -11.89 -7.17
C VAL A 9 23.41 -12.18 -7.68
N THR A 10 22.85 -13.31 -7.25
CA THR A 10 21.40 -13.50 -7.29
C THR A 10 20.81 -12.48 -6.32
N TYR A 11 20.54 -11.26 -6.81
CA TYR A 11 19.61 -10.37 -6.15
C TYR A 11 18.34 -11.19 -5.97
N GLY A 12 17.98 -11.55 -4.74
CA GLY A 12 16.71 -12.21 -4.49
C GLY A 12 15.63 -11.36 -5.14
N ASP A 13 14.81 -11.95 -6.02
CA ASP A 13 13.90 -11.20 -6.89
C ASP A 13 12.99 -10.30 -6.03
N GLY A 14 13.39 -9.02 -5.93
CA GLY A 14 12.66 -8.01 -5.21
C GLY A 14 11.31 -7.84 -5.89
N ASN A 15 10.25 -8.29 -5.24
CA ASN A 15 8.90 -8.24 -5.77
C ASN A 15 8.01 -7.58 -4.72
N PHE A 16 7.43 -6.45 -5.10
CA PHE A 16 6.60 -5.63 -4.22
C PHE A 16 5.43 -6.44 -3.63
N ALA A 17 4.70 -7.21 -4.45
CA ALA A 17 3.59 -8.02 -3.98
C ALA A 17 4.03 -9.15 -3.04
N LYS A 18 5.18 -9.77 -3.34
CA LYS A 18 5.78 -10.79 -2.46
C LYS A 18 6.18 -10.19 -1.12
N ALA A 19 6.72 -8.97 -1.10
CA ALA A 19 7.09 -8.27 0.14
C ALA A 19 5.85 -7.99 0.99
N VAL A 20 4.82 -7.34 0.42
CA VAL A 20 3.54 -7.06 1.10
C VAL A 20 2.93 -8.34 1.67
N LYS A 21 2.76 -9.36 0.82
CA LYS A 21 2.22 -10.66 1.21
C LYS A 21 3.00 -11.28 2.38
N THR A 22 4.33 -11.32 2.28
CA THR A 22 5.19 -11.96 3.28
C THR A 22 5.10 -11.25 4.63
N VAL A 23 5.12 -9.91 4.64
CA VAL A 23 5.03 -9.12 5.87
C VAL A 23 3.66 -9.31 6.52
N TRP A 24 2.58 -9.23 5.75
CA TRP A 24 1.22 -9.39 6.27
C TRP A 24 0.94 -10.81 6.77
N GLU A 25 1.36 -11.85 6.03
CA GLU A 25 1.20 -13.26 6.46
C GLU A 25 1.97 -13.57 7.75
N ARG A 26 3.14 -12.96 7.95
CA ARG A 26 3.98 -13.20 9.12
C ARG A 26 3.64 -12.32 10.33
N SER A 27 2.76 -11.34 10.17
CA SER A 27 2.31 -10.48 11.26
C SER A 27 1.65 -11.31 12.37
N LYS A 28 2.03 -11.08 13.62
CA LYS A 28 1.46 -11.78 14.80
C LYS A 28 0.58 -10.89 15.66
N SER A 29 0.70 -9.58 15.50
CA SER A 29 -0.05 -8.58 16.26
C SER A 29 -1.54 -8.58 15.89
N ASP A 30 -2.36 -8.12 16.84
CA ASP A 30 -3.80 -7.90 16.63
C ASP A 30 -4.09 -6.71 15.72
N TYR A 31 -3.14 -5.79 15.61
CA TYR A 31 -3.16 -4.66 14.70
C TYR A 31 -1.89 -4.57 13.88
N VAL A 32 -2.02 -4.13 12.62
CA VAL A 32 -0.90 -3.93 11.70
C VAL A 32 -0.96 -2.50 11.17
N PHE A 33 0.09 -1.74 11.46
CA PHE A 33 0.33 -0.45 10.85
C PHE A 33 1.12 -0.66 9.55
N SER A 34 0.47 -0.40 8.42
CA SER A 34 1.05 -0.54 7.08
C SER A 34 1.60 0.80 6.62
N LEU A 35 2.88 0.83 6.28
CA LEU A 35 3.61 2.03 5.84
C LEU A 35 4.65 1.64 4.79
N GLU A 36 4.64 2.33 3.65
CA GLU A 36 5.69 2.24 2.61
C GLU A 36 6.81 3.26 2.90
N ASP A 37 7.96 3.13 2.23
CA ASP A 37 9.18 3.91 2.49
C ASP A 37 9.12 5.35 1.96
N ASP A 38 8.19 5.65 1.05
CA ASP A 38 8.04 6.93 0.37
C ASP A 38 6.88 7.80 0.89
N TRP A 39 6.50 7.58 2.17
CA TRP A 39 5.49 8.37 2.88
C TRP A 39 6.06 9.09 4.09
N GLU A 40 5.61 10.33 4.28
CA GLU A 40 5.93 11.14 5.45
C GLU A 40 4.66 11.47 6.24
N PHE A 41 4.73 11.35 7.58
CA PHE A 41 3.68 11.83 8.47
C PHE A 41 3.98 13.27 8.87
N LEU A 42 3.02 14.16 8.61
CA LEU A 42 3.16 15.61 8.87
C LEU A 42 2.84 16.00 10.32
N ARG A 43 2.50 15.01 11.14
CA ARG A 43 2.19 15.16 12.57
C ARG A 43 2.39 13.82 13.27
N GLU A 44 2.56 13.87 14.59
CA GLU A 44 2.54 12.68 15.41
C GLU A 44 1.18 11.99 15.38
N ILE A 45 1.21 10.65 15.34
CA ILE A 45 0.02 9.81 15.35
C ILE A 45 0.04 8.97 16.61
N ASP A 46 -1.04 9.08 17.39
CA ASP A 46 -1.29 8.24 18.55
C ASP A 46 -2.02 6.96 18.11
N LEU A 47 -1.25 5.88 17.91
CA LEU A 47 -1.79 4.60 17.44
C LEU A 47 -2.70 3.93 18.47
N ASP A 48 -2.47 4.13 19.77
CA ASP A 48 -3.30 3.55 20.82
C ASP A 48 -4.71 4.15 20.78
N LYS A 49 -4.82 5.48 20.65
CA LYS A 49 -6.12 6.14 20.42
C LYS A 49 -6.79 5.68 19.12
N CYS A 50 -6.01 5.36 18.09
CA CYS A 50 -6.55 4.84 16.84
C CYS A 50 -7.15 3.45 17.05
N ILE A 51 -6.44 2.57 17.77
CA ILE A 51 -6.89 1.23 18.14
C ILE A 51 -8.17 1.31 18.98
N ASP A 52 -8.17 2.12 20.06
CA ASP A 52 -9.34 2.30 20.93
C ASP A 52 -10.59 2.70 20.13
N ARG A 53 -10.42 3.58 19.14
CA ARG A 53 -11.51 4.02 18.27
C ARG A 53 -11.96 2.92 17.32
N MET A 54 -11.03 2.20 16.70
CA MET A 54 -11.36 1.06 15.82
C MET A 54 -12.12 -0.03 16.59
N GLU A 55 -11.77 -0.27 17.85
CA GLU A 55 -12.49 -1.21 18.71
C GLU A 55 -13.87 -0.73 19.08
N LYS A 56 -13.96 0.52 19.55
CA LYS A 56 -15.23 1.13 19.98
C LYS A 56 -16.27 1.19 18.87
N GLU A 57 -15.84 1.48 17.65
CA GLU A 57 -16.73 1.64 16.49
C GLU A 57 -16.74 0.39 15.56
N ASP A 58 -16.05 -0.69 15.95
CA ASP A 58 -15.88 -1.96 15.21
C ASP A 58 -15.45 -1.80 13.74
N PHE A 59 -14.33 -1.11 13.51
CA PHE A 59 -13.72 -1.01 12.19
C PHE A 59 -12.55 -1.99 12.00
N ASP A 60 -12.41 -2.49 10.77
CA ASP A 60 -11.31 -3.38 10.38
C ASP A 60 -10.11 -2.62 9.77
N TYR A 61 -10.33 -1.36 9.37
CA TYR A 61 -9.39 -0.54 8.62
C TYR A 61 -9.56 0.95 8.94
N MET A 62 -8.44 1.61 9.21
CA MET A 62 -8.33 3.06 9.31
C MET A 62 -7.28 3.58 8.32
N ARG A 63 -7.68 4.53 7.48
CA ARG A 63 -6.79 5.24 6.56
C ARG A 63 -6.22 6.49 7.23
N PHE A 64 -4.93 6.75 7.00
CA PHE A 64 -4.32 8.05 7.25
C PHE A 64 -4.39 8.90 5.96
N PRO A 65 -5.23 9.94 5.89
CA PRO A 65 -5.52 10.64 4.64
C PRO A 65 -4.35 11.50 4.13
N LYS A 66 -4.07 11.45 2.82
CA LYS A 66 -3.03 12.24 2.14
C LYS A 66 -3.38 13.73 2.05
N ILE A 67 -2.41 14.61 2.31
CA ILE A 67 -2.50 16.05 2.01
C ILE A 67 -2.65 16.30 0.50
N ASN A 68 -3.47 17.30 0.14
CA ASN A 68 -3.74 17.67 -1.26
C ASN A 68 -4.29 16.52 -2.11
N ALA A 69 -4.93 15.51 -1.49
CA ALA A 69 -5.70 14.54 -2.25
C ALA A 69 -6.77 15.31 -3.05
N PRO A 70 -6.84 15.16 -4.39
CA PRO A 70 -7.84 15.85 -5.18
C PRO A 70 -9.22 15.55 -4.58
N HIS A 71 -9.82 16.61 -4.06
CA HIS A 71 -11.02 16.69 -3.22
C HIS A 71 -11.91 15.43 -3.12
N LEU A 72 -12.04 14.91 -1.89
CA LEU A 72 -13.28 14.70 -1.11
C LEU A 72 -14.46 13.87 -1.67
N ASN A 73 -14.46 13.42 -2.92
CA ASN A 73 -15.59 12.68 -3.52
C ASN A 73 -15.38 11.17 -3.68
N CYS A 74 -14.21 10.67 -3.31
CA CYS A 74 -13.99 9.23 -3.24
C CYS A 74 -14.27 8.78 -1.81
N LEU A 75 -15.39 8.08 -1.64
CA LEU A 75 -15.60 7.20 -0.49
C LEU A 75 -14.28 6.54 -0.13
N PRO A 76 -13.93 6.43 1.16
CA PRO A 76 -12.70 5.78 1.59
C PRO A 76 -12.55 4.44 0.85
N LYS A 77 -11.33 4.14 0.43
CA LYS A 77 -10.98 2.89 -0.23
C LYS A 77 -9.82 2.27 0.52
N VAL A 78 -9.88 0.96 0.59
CA VAL A 78 -8.73 0.15 0.97
C VAL A 78 -7.62 0.37 -0.06
N ALA A 79 -6.40 0.64 0.42
CA ALA A 79 -5.19 0.74 -0.39
C ALA A 79 -3.97 0.42 0.48
N LEU A 80 -2.78 0.37 -0.13
CA LEU A 80 -1.50 0.19 0.58
C LEU A 80 -0.90 1.49 1.14
N GLN A 81 -1.59 2.62 0.96
CA GLN A 81 -1.21 3.87 1.62
C GLN A 81 -1.16 3.69 3.15
N PRO A 82 -0.52 4.62 3.89
CA PRO A 82 -0.45 4.57 5.33
C PRO A 82 -1.81 4.28 5.97
N SER A 83 -1.89 3.16 6.70
CA SER A 83 -3.13 2.66 7.27
C SER A 83 -2.92 1.76 8.46
N LEU A 84 -3.91 1.72 9.34
CA LEU A 84 -3.98 0.79 10.47
C LEU A 84 -5.05 -0.27 10.18
N TRP A 85 -4.72 -1.53 10.46
CA TRP A 85 -5.55 -2.68 10.14
C TRP A 85 -5.73 -3.60 11.33
N ARG A 86 -6.87 -4.31 11.38
CA ARG A 86 -6.93 -5.56 12.16
C ARG A 86 -5.99 -6.60 11.55
N GLY A 87 -5.12 -7.16 12.39
CA GLY A 87 -4.14 -8.17 12.03
C GLY A 87 -4.77 -9.41 11.41
N SER A 88 -5.93 -9.83 11.91
CA SER A 88 -6.69 -10.96 11.34
C SER A 88 -7.10 -10.71 9.89
N VAL A 89 -7.45 -9.48 9.53
CA VAL A 89 -7.88 -9.10 8.19
C VAL A 89 -6.71 -9.10 7.21
N VAL A 90 -5.58 -8.48 7.57
CA VAL A 90 -4.40 -8.47 6.67
C VAL A 90 -3.84 -9.86 6.43
N ARG A 91 -3.87 -10.75 7.44
CA ARG A 91 -3.48 -12.16 7.27
C ARG A 91 -4.42 -12.90 6.30
N ARG A 92 -5.74 -12.65 6.38
CA ARG A 92 -6.72 -13.20 5.44
C ARG A 92 -6.49 -12.68 4.02
N LEU A 93 -6.28 -11.37 3.84
CA LEU A 93 -5.99 -10.78 2.53
C LEU A 93 -4.70 -11.38 1.94
N ALA A 94 -3.63 -11.45 2.72
CA ALA A 94 -2.33 -11.89 2.25
C ALA A 94 -2.35 -13.36 1.77
N LYS A 95 -3.11 -14.24 2.45
CA LYS A 95 -3.31 -15.65 2.04
C LYS A 95 -3.72 -15.76 0.56
N TYR A 96 -4.60 -14.88 0.09
CA TYR A 96 -5.14 -14.91 -1.27
C TYR A 96 -4.46 -13.96 -2.24
N MET A 97 -3.56 -13.09 -1.76
CA MET A 97 -2.76 -12.20 -2.60
C MET A 97 -1.84 -13.00 -3.54
N LYS A 98 -1.81 -12.61 -4.80
CA LYS A 98 -0.97 -13.18 -5.86
C LYS A 98 0.29 -12.34 -6.01
N THR A 99 1.45 -12.98 -5.96
CA THR A 99 2.77 -12.30 -5.98
C THR A 99 3.19 -11.82 -7.37
N ASP A 100 2.50 -12.22 -8.42
CA ASP A 100 2.73 -11.81 -9.81
C ASP A 100 1.81 -10.66 -10.26
N LYS A 101 0.93 -10.18 -9.37
CA LYS A 101 0.02 -9.05 -9.61
C LYS A 101 0.38 -7.88 -8.71
N ASP A 102 0.07 -6.66 -9.18
CA ASP A 102 0.19 -5.42 -8.39
C ASP A 102 -0.63 -5.55 -7.09
N PRO A 103 0.00 -5.43 -5.90
CA PRO A 103 -0.68 -5.69 -4.63
C PRO A 103 -1.65 -4.57 -4.27
N GLU A 104 -1.39 -3.32 -4.67
CA GLU A 104 -2.29 -2.19 -4.43
C GLU A 104 -3.59 -2.35 -5.23
N LYS A 105 -3.48 -2.80 -6.48
CA LYS A 105 -4.66 -3.10 -7.30
C LYS A 105 -5.48 -4.24 -6.72
N GLN A 106 -4.83 -5.27 -6.16
CA GLN A 106 -5.51 -6.42 -5.55
C GLN A 106 -6.35 -6.06 -4.32
N LEU A 107 -6.14 -4.90 -3.71
CA LEU A 107 -6.99 -4.38 -2.62
C LEU A 107 -8.26 -3.65 -3.11
N ARG A 108 -8.57 -3.76 -4.40
CA ARG A 108 -9.80 -3.24 -5.01
C ARG A 108 -10.71 -4.41 -5.36
N THR A 109 -12.00 -4.23 -5.20
CA THR A 109 -12.97 -5.26 -5.60
C THR A 109 -13.03 -5.41 -7.13
N GLY A 110 -13.39 -6.61 -7.60
CA GLY A 110 -13.62 -6.89 -9.03
C GLY A 110 -12.33 -7.06 -9.84
N GLN A 111 -11.24 -7.48 -9.21
CA GLN A 111 -9.94 -7.75 -9.88
C GLN A 111 -9.75 -9.22 -10.26
N GLY A 112 -10.82 -10.01 -10.22
CA GLY A 112 -10.81 -11.44 -10.59
C GLY A 112 -10.20 -12.33 -9.51
N ASN A 113 -10.34 -11.98 -8.23
CA ASN A 113 -9.97 -12.82 -7.10
C ASN A 113 -11.12 -12.81 -6.08
N GLU A 114 -12.06 -13.75 -6.25
CA GLU A 114 -13.31 -13.79 -5.48
C GLU A 114 -13.08 -13.87 -3.96
N GLU A 115 -12.01 -14.54 -3.52
CA GLU A 115 -11.69 -14.64 -2.10
C GLU A 115 -11.22 -13.31 -1.51
N LEU A 116 -10.45 -12.53 -2.27
CA LEU A 116 -10.13 -11.14 -1.87
C LEU A 116 -11.36 -10.27 -1.90
N ASP A 117 -12.21 -10.39 -2.94
CA ASP A 117 -13.43 -9.61 -3.06
C ASP A 117 -14.35 -9.81 -1.85
N LYS A 118 -14.57 -11.06 -1.41
CA LYS A 118 -15.34 -11.38 -0.20
C LYS A 118 -14.80 -10.68 1.04
N ILE A 119 -13.48 -10.76 1.29
CA ILE A 119 -12.85 -10.12 2.45
C ILE A 119 -12.99 -8.59 2.36
N LEU A 120 -12.75 -8.01 1.18
CA LEU A 120 -12.86 -6.57 0.98
C LEU A 120 -14.30 -6.08 1.15
N PHE A 121 -15.30 -6.85 0.72
CA PHE A 121 -16.71 -6.54 0.97
C PHE A 121 -17.06 -6.58 2.46
N GLU A 122 -16.57 -7.57 3.22
CA GLU A 122 -16.76 -7.61 4.68
C GLU A 122 -16.17 -6.36 5.35
N VAL A 123 -14.94 -6.00 5.00
CA VAL A 123 -14.27 -4.80 5.52
C VAL A 123 -15.06 -3.54 5.15
N GLN A 124 -15.51 -3.42 3.90
CA GLN A 124 -16.32 -2.30 3.44
C GLN A 124 -17.70 -2.24 4.09
N ALA A 125 -18.30 -3.38 4.41
CA ALA A 125 -19.62 -3.47 5.04
C ALA A 125 -19.60 -2.97 6.50
N LYS A 126 -18.47 -3.13 7.20
CA LYS A 126 -18.23 -2.47 8.50
C LYS A 126 -17.96 -0.98 8.39
N GLY A 127 -17.77 -0.48 7.16
CA GLY A 127 -17.35 0.87 6.86
C GLY A 127 -15.83 1.01 6.84
N LEU A 128 -15.37 2.13 6.32
CA LEU A 128 -13.95 2.46 6.25
C LEU A 128 -13.72 3.77 6.97
N MET A 129 -12.80 3.76 7.94
CA MET A 129 -12.55 4.90 8.81
C MET A 129 -11.41 5.76 8.26
N ASP A 130 -11.57 7.08 8.33
CA ASP A 130 -10.46 8.01 8.22
C ASP A 130 -10.00 8.43 9.62
N TYR A 131 -8.69 8.61 9.77
CA TYR A 131 -8.13 9.31 10.91
C TYR A 131 -8.73 10.73 10.97
N SER A 132 -9.35 11.06 12.11
CA SER A 132 -10.27 12.21 12.24
C SER A 132 -9.60 13.57 12.20
N SER A 133 -8.29 13.63 12.46
CA SER A 133 -7.54 14.86 12.28
C SER A 133 -7.19 14.96 10.79
N ALA A 134 -7.42 16.14 10.20
CA ALA A 134 -7.21 16.47 8.78
C ALA A 134 -6.01 15.78 8.12
N CYS A 135 -5.97 15.67 6.79
CA CYS A 135 -4.84 15.12 6.01
C CYS A 135 -3.47 15.12 6.72
N CYS A 136 -2.91 13.94 6.99
CA CYS A 136 -1.78 13.76 7.90
C CYS A 136 -0.57 13.06 7.28
N VAL A 137 -0.67 12.63 6.02
CA VAL A 137 0.45 12.01 5.30
C VAL A 137 0.71 12.66 3.95
N GLU A 138 1.95 12.55 3.48
CA GLU A 138 2.42 13.04 2.18
C GLU A 138 3.15 11.92 1.41
N ASP A 139 3.03 11.88 0.08
CA ASP A 139 3.63 10.85 -0.80
C ASP A 139 4.85 11.51 -1.45
N ILE A 140 5.95 11.53 -0.70
CA ILE A 140 7.19 12.21 -1.04
C ILE A 140 7.86 11.56 -2.25
N GLY A 141 7.64 10.26 -2.48
CA GLY A 141 8.12 9.56 -3.67
C GLY A 141 7.47 10.06 -4.96
N ARG A 142 6.15 10.29 -4.93
CA ARG A 142 5.43 10.88 -6.07
C ARG A 142 5.79 12.34 -6.31
N GLU A 143 5.96 13.11 -5.25
CA GLU A 143 6.35 14.52 -5.37
C GLU A 143 7.75 14.64 -5.95
N TRP A 144 8.73 13.92 -5.40
CA TRP A 144 10.07 13.84 -5.96
C TRP A 144 10.05 13.42 -7.43
N ARG A 145 9.26 12.39 -7.79
CA ARG A 145 9.11 11.94 -9.17
C ARG A 145 8.59 13.05 -10.08
N ASN A 146 7.57 13.78 -9.64
CA ASN A 146 6.93 14.85 -10.42
C ASN A 146 7.89 16.04 -10.61
N GLU A 147 8.61 16.44 -9.55
CA GLU A 147 9.61 17.52 -9.58
C GLU A 147 10.75 17.24 -10.56
N HIS A 148 11.11 15.97 -10.73
CA HIS A 148 12.16 15.53 -11.65
C HIS A 148 11.64 15.25 -13.07
N GLY A 149 10.36 15.54 -13.33
CA GLY A 149 9.75 15.33 -14.65
C GLY A 149 9.72 13.86 -15.08
N LEU A 150 9.70 12.93 -14.13
CA LEU A 150 9.69 11.50 -14.39
C LEU A 150 8.25 10.96 -14.50
N GLU A 151 8.04 10.00 -15.38
CA GLU A 151 6.74 9.36 -15.58
C GLU A 151 6.77 7.87 -15.24
N LYS A 152 5.65 7.32 -14.74
CA LYS A 152 5.50 5.88 -14.52
C LYS A 152 5.64 5.17 -15.86
N TRP A 153 6.51 4.15 -15.90
CA TRP A 153 6.71 3.34 -17.09
C TRP A 153 5.38 2.77 -17.60
N ASN A 154 5.15 2.88 -18.91
CA ASN A 154 3.94 2.41 -19.58
C ASN A 154 4.35 1.48 -20.71
N LYS A 155 3.93 0.21 -20.64
CA LYS A 155 4.20 -0.82 -21.66
C LYS A 155 3.76 -0.44 -23.08
N ASN A 156 2.81 0.49 -23.21
CA ASN A 156 2.30 0.98 -24.49
C ASN A 156 3.10 2.19 -25.03
N LYS A 157 4.00 2.78 -24.22
CA LYS A 157 4.95 3.80 -24.68
C LYS A 157 6.21 3.09 -25.19
N VAL A 158 6.44 3.18 -26.50
CA VAL A 158 7.50 2.50 -27.23
C VAL A 158 8.88 3.04 -26.80
N ASN A 159 9.57 2.32 -25.90
CA ASN A 159 11.01 2.08 -26.00
C ASN A 159 11.44 1.01 -24.99
N LYS A 160 12.00 -0.08 -25.52
CA LYS A 160 12.55 -1.20 -24.75
C LYS A 160 13.89 -0.75 -24.16
N LYS A 161 13.96 -0.77 -22.82
CA LYS A 161 15.08 -0.33 -21.94
C LYS A 161 15.19 1.19 -21.74
N VAL A 162 14.47 1.74 -20.77
CA VAL A 162 15.03 2.66 -19.75
C VAL A 162 14.12 2.62 -18.52
N THR A 163 14.71 2.59 -17.32
CA THR A 163 14.02 2.53 -16.03
C THR A 163 13.24 3.80 -15.71
N TRP A 164 13.58 4.97 -16.26
CA TRP A 164 12.82 6.23 -16.12
C TRP A 164 13.16 7.16 -17.30
N ILE A 165 12.19 7.85 -17.88
CA ILE A 165 12.40 8.82 -18.98
C ILE A 165 12.31 10.24 -18.40
N LYS A 166 13.35 11.04 -18.61
CA LYS A 166 13.38 12.47 -18.29
C LYS A 166 12.63 13.23 -19.39
N LYS A 167 11.75 14.17 -19.01
CA LYS A 167 11.12 15.12 -19.95
C LYS A 167 12.16 15.98 -20.67
#